data_AF-V9GHE1-F1
#
_entry.id   AF-V9GHE1-F1
#
_cell.length_a   1.000
_cell.length_b   1.000
_cell.length_c   1.000
_cell.angle_alpha   90.00
_cell.angle_beta   90.00
_cell.angle_gamma   90.00
#
_symmetry.space_group_name_H-M   'P 1'
#
loop_
_entity.id
_entity.type
_entity.pdbx_description
1 polymer ?
#
loop_
_entity_poly.entity_id
_entity_poly.type
_entity_poly.pdbx_seq_one_letter_code
_entity_poly.pdbx_strand_id
1 'polypeptide(L)'
;MNKWLKAMLFLVGAAFLTRLIPFSSWFRILDTMIHELGHAMMTLLMSGKVLSIELNPDHSGVTYSMLASGGWSPIIVSLAGYTSASLFAILMFYIYNKKKQAGG
;
A
#
# COMPACT_ATOMS: atom_id res chain seq x y z
N MET A 1 -19.54 -5.12 25.91
CA MET A 1 -19.03 -5.89 24.74
C MET A 1 -17.53 -6.06 24.87
N ASN A 2 -17.04 -7.29 24.74
CA ASN A 2 -15.64 -7.63 24.99
C ASN A 2 -14.70 -6.87 24.03
N LYS A 3 -13.54 -6.38 24.51
CA LYS A 3 -12.60 -5.57 23.69
C LYS A 3 -12.15 -6.33 22.42
N TRP A 4 -11.90 -7.63 22.57
CA TRP A 4 -11.57 -8.54 21.48
C TRP A 4 -12.72 -8.73 20.48
N LEU A 5 -13.96 -8.78 20.95
CA LEU A 5 -15.13 -8.90 20.09
C LEU A 5 -15.34 -7.62 19.27
N LYS A 6 -15.11 -6.43 19.87
CA LYS A 6 -15.12 -5.16 19.13
C LYS A 6 -14.05 -5.15 18.03
N ALA A 7 -12.82 -5.54 18.36
CA ALA A 7 -11.73 -5.59 17.38
C ALA A 7 -12.05 -6.54 16.23
N MET A 8 -12.56 -7.74 16.53
CA MET A 8 -12.96 -8.71 15.52
C MET A 8 -14.10 -8.19 14.63
N LEU A 9 -15.10 -7.53 15.21
CA LEU A 9 -16.18 -6.88 14.45
C LEU A 9 -15.66 -5.75 13.56
N PHE A 10 -14.71 -4.95 14.03
CA PHE A 10 -14.08 -3.91 13.19
C PHE A 10 -13.28 -4.50 12.04
N LEU A 11 -12.52 -5.58 12.25
CA LEU A 11 -11.75 -6.25 11.20
C LEU A 11 -12.66 -6.88 10.15
N VAL A 12 -13.68 -7.63 10.58
CA VAL A 12 -14.67 -8.23 9.67
C VAL A 12 -15.44 -7.14 8.94
N GLY A 13 -15.90 -6.12 9.65
CA GLY A 13 -16.57 -4.96 9.08
C GLY A 13 -15.71 -4.26 8.03
N ALA A 14 -14.44 -3.98 8.33
CA ALA A 14 -13.50 -3.37 7.40
C ALA A 14 -13.28 -4.24 6.14
N ALA A 15 -13.10 -5.56 6.31
CA ALA A 15 -12.93 -6.49 5.19
C ALA A 15 -14.17 -6.58 4.29
N PHE A 16 -15.36 -6.47 4.88
CA PHE A 16 -16.62 -6.43 4.13
C PHE A 16 -16.80 -5.08 3.42
N LEU A 17 -16.55 -3.98 4.14
CA LEU A 17 -16.64 -2.62 3.62
C LEU A 17 -15.64 -2.38 2.47
N THR A 18 -14.45 -2.97 2.51
CA THR A 18 -13.47 -2.82 1.41
C THR A 18 -13.86 -3.56 0.13
N ARG A 19 -14.70 -4.59 0.23
CA ARG A 19 -15.22 -5.32 -0.94
C ARG A 19 -16.59 -4.85 -1.40
N LEU A 20 -17.41 -4.29 -0.51
CA LEU A 20 -18.79 -3.88 -0.81
C LEU A 20 -18.95 -2.39 -1.08
N ILE A 21 -18.07 -1.55 -0.54
CA ILE A 21 -18.05 -0.15 -0.95
C ILE A 21 -17.33 -0.11 -2.30
N PRO A 22 -17.96 0.38 -3.38
CA PRO A 22 -17.24 0.69 -4.60
C PRO A 22 -16.28 1.84 -4.28
N PHE A 23 -15.08 1.51 -3.79
CA PHE A 23 -13.97 2.44 -3.82
C PHE A 23 -13.83 2.88 -5.28
N SER A 24 -13.72 4.18 -5.49
CA SER A 24 -13.50 4.69 -6.84
C SER A 24 -12.32 3.95 -7.45
N SER A 25 -12.49 3.45 -8.67
CA SER A 25 -11.46 2.77 -9.47
C SER A 25 -10.12 3.51 -9.41
N TRP A 26 -10.20 4.84 -9.32
CA TRP A 26 -9.06 5.74 -9.14
C TRP A 26 -8.27 5.50 -7.84
N PHE A 27 -8.92 5.31 -6.69
CA PHE A 27 -8.22 5.04 -5.43
C PHE A 27 -7.55 3.67 -5.44
N ARG A 28 -8.18 2.67 -6.07
CA ARG A 28 -7.61 1.32 -6.18
C ARG A 28 -6.35 1.34 -7.03
N ILE A 29 -6.38 1.97 -8.20
CA ILE A 29 -5.18 2.05 -9.05
C ILE A 29 -4.10 2.93 -8.43
N LEU A 30 -4.47 3.97 -7.67
CA LEU A 30 -3.52 4.79 -6.93
C LEU A 30 -2.82 3.98 -5.82
N ASP A 31 -3.57 3.18 -5.06
CA ASP A 31 -3.00 2.31 -4.03
C ASP A 31 -2.00 1.31 -4.64
N THR A 32 -2.39 0.65 -5.75
CA THR A 32 -1.49 -0.21 -6.53
C THR A 32 -0.26 0.55 -7.02
N MET A 33 -0.42 1.78 -7.52
CA MET A 33 0.72 2.60 -7.96
C MET A 33 1.70 2.87 -6.81
N ILE A 34 1.22 3.23 -5.62
CA ILE A 34 2.07 3.47 -4.45
C ILE A 34 2.73 2.18 -3.95
N HIS A 35 2.03 1.04 -4.05
CA HIS A 35 2.56 -0.29 -3.76
C HIS A 35 3.76 -0.61 -4.66
N GLU A 36 3.57 -0.52 -5.98
CA GLU A 36 4.63 -0.80 -6.96
C GLU A 36 5.80 0.18 -6.84
N LEU A 37 5.52 1.47 -6.60
CA LEU A 37 6.57 2.46 -6.33
C LEU A 37 7.36 2.14 -5.05
N GLY A 38 6.73 1.53 -4.04
CA GLY A 38 7.42 1.04 -2.84
C GLY A 38 8.47 0.00 -3.16
N HIS A 39 8.12 -1.00 -3.98
CA HIS A 39 9.07 -1.99 -4.48
C HIS A 39 10.20 -1.35 -5.29
N ALA A 40 9.86 -0.44 -6.20
CA ALA A 40 10.84 0.25 -7.04
C ALA A 40 11.83 1.09 -6.21
N MET A 41 11.34 1.90 -5.26
CA MET A 41 12.17 2.70 -4.37
C MET A 41 13.09 1.82 -3.52
N MET A 42 12.53 0.77 -2.90
CA MET A 42 13.33 -0.12 -2.05
C MET A 42 14.38 -0.87 -2.86
N THR A 43 14.06 -1.24 -4.10
CA THR A 43 15.02 -1.85 -5.03
C THR A 43 16.23 -0.94 -5.23
N LEU A 44 16.01 0.35 -5.50
CA LEU A 44 17.10 1.32 -5.68
C LEU A 44 17.91 1.51 -4.40
N LEU A 45 17.26 1.57 -3.24
CA LEU A 45 17.93 1.69 -1.94
C LEU A 45 18.80 0.45 -1.62
N MET A 46 18.37 -0.73 -2.06
CA MET A 46 19.13 -1.97 -1.93
C MET A 46 20.20 -2.14 -3.02
N SER A 47 20.54 -1.06 -3.75
CA SER A 47 21.48 -1.06 -4.87
C SER A 47 21.10 -2.02 -6.01
N GLY A 48 19.82 -2.34 -6.13
CA GLY A 48 19.24 -3.04 -7.26
C GLY A 48 18.91 -2.13 -8.42
N LYS A 49 18.37 -2.71 -9.50
CA LYS A 49 17.93 -2.00 -10.70
C LYS A 49 16.45 -2.25 -10.94
N VAL A 50 15.67 -1.18 -11.08
CA VAL A 50 14.28 -1.26 -11.55
C VAL A 50 14.29 -1.31 -13.07
N LEU A 51 13.59 -2.29 -13.65
CA LEU A 51 13.51 -2.49 -15.10
C LEU A 51 12.27 -1.81 -15.68
N SER A 52 11.11 -2.11 -15.11
CA SER A 52 9.82 -1.54 -15.51
C SER A 52 8.83 -1.59 -14.35
N ILE A 53 7.86 -0.70 -14.41
CA ILE A 53 6.69 -0.67 -13.54
C ILE A 53 5.48 -0.67 -14.45
N GLU A 54 4.62 -1.67 -14.30
CA GLU A 54 3.40 -1.84 -15.09
C GLU A 54 2.19 -1.70 -14.18
N LEU A 55 1.21 -0.92 -14.63
CA LEU A 55 -0.09 -0.77 -13.99
C LEU A 55 -1.17 -1.18 -14.98
N ASN A 56 -1.96 -2.15 -14.59
CA ASN A 56 -2.97 -2.74 -15.45
C ASN A 56 -4.36 -2.12 -15.18
N PRO A 57 -5.25 -2.11 -16.18
CA PRO A 57 -6.62 -1.59 -16.04
C PRO A 57 -7.48 -2.35 -15.01
N ASP A 58 -7.08 -3.56 -14.62
CA ASP A 58 -7.74 -4.40 -13.62
C ASP A 58 -7.29 -4.11 -12.18
N HIS A 59 -6.57 -2.99 -11.97
CA HIS A 59 -5.97 -2.57 -10.70
C HIS A 59 -4.81 -3.44 -10.22
N SER A 60 -4.33 -4.38 -11.03
CA SER A 60 -3.08 -5.09 -10.74
C SER A 60 -1.86 -4.26 -11.15
N GLY A 61 -0.71 -4.57 -10.59
CA GLY A 61 0.55 -3.94 -10.93
C GLY A 61 1.69 -4.94 -10.81
N VAL A 62 2.79 -4.66 -11.52
CA VAL A 62 4.00 -5.46 -11.45
C VAL A 62 5.23 -4.55 -11.55
N THR A 63 6.15 -4.70 -10.60
CA THR A 63 7.47 -4.08 -10.64
C THR A 63 8.54 -5.11 -10.95
N TYR A 64 9.12 -5.01 -12.15
CA TYR A 64 10.24 -5.84 -12.53
C TYR A 64 11.54 -5.23 -12.03
N SER A 65 12.31 -5.99 -11.25
CA SER A 65 13.56 -5.55 -10.65
C SER A 65 14.64 -6.62 -10.71
N MET A 66 15.90 -6.18 -10.80
CA MET A 66 17.09 -7.01 -10.62
C MET A 66 17.74 -6.65 -9.30
N LEU A 67 17.94 -7.65 -8.45
CA LEU A 67 18.65 -7.52 -7.18
C LEU A 67 19.88 -8.43 -7.22
N ALA A 68 20.92 -8.06 -6.47
CA ALA A 68 22.07 -8.94 -6.30
C ALA A 68 21.61 -10.27 -5.70
N SER A 69 22.09 -11.38 -6.27
CA SER A 69 21.80 -12.72 -5.80
C SER A 69 22.53 -12.98 -4.48
N GLY A 70 21.80 -12.89 -3.36
CA GLY A 70 22.28 -13.12 -2.00
C GLY A 70 21.86 -12.03 -1.01
N GLY A 71 21.63 -12.41 0.25
CA GLY A 71 21.30 -11.47 1.33
C GLY A 71 19.81 -11.17 1.52
N TRP A 72 19.52 -10.15 2.32
CA TRP A 72 18.15 -9.80 2.76
C TRP A 72 17.41 -8.85 1.80
N SER A 73 18.09 -8.34 0.77
CA SER A 73 17.52 -7.35 -0.16
C SER A 73 16.21 -7.79 -0.81
N PRO A 74 16.06 -9.04 -1.33
CA PRO A 74 14.79 -9.50 -1.89
C PRO A 74 13.66 -9.47 -0.87
N ILE A 75 13.92 -9.88 0.37
CA ILE A 75 12.92 -9.90 1.44
C ILE A 75 12.44 -8.48 1.77
N ILE A 76 13.38 -7.55 1.94
CA ILE A 76 13.06 -6.17 2.29
C ILE A 76 12.30 -5.49 1.13
N VAL A 77 12.73 -5.71 -0.12
CA VAL A 77 12.04 -5.20 -1.31
C VAL A 77 10.63 -5.78 -1.41
N SER A 78 10.44 -7.09 -1.20
CA SER A 78 9.11 -7.72 -1.24
C SER A 78 8.16 -7.22 -0.14
N LEU A 79 8.67 -6.77 1.01
CA LEU A 79 7.84 -6.17 2.07
C LEU A 79 7.51 -4.71 1.81
N ALA A 80 8.28 -4.02 0.97
CA ALA A 80 8.17 -2.59 0.76
C ALA A 80 6.82 -2.16 0.17
N GLY A 81 6.20 -2.97 -0.71
CA GLY A 81 4.96 -2.60 -1.38
C GLY A 81 3.78 -2.43 -0.42
N TYR A 82 3.49 -3.43 0.42
CA TYR A 82 2.43 -3.30 1.43
C TYR A 82 2.76 -2.22 2.48
N THR A 83 4.04 -2.08 2.82
CA THR A 83 4.48 -1.08 3.79
C THR A 83 4.25 0.34 3.27
N SER A 84 4.66 0.64 2.03
CA SER A 84 4.49 1.96 1.42
C SER A 84 3.01 2.32 1.25
N ALA A 85 2.20 1.39 0.73
CA ALA A 85 0.75 1.59 0.55
C ALA A 85 0.05 1.88 1.88
N SER A 86 0.36 1.10 2.93
CA SER A 86 -0.21 1.30 4.27
C SER A 86 0.20 2.65 4.89
N LEU A 87 1.49 3.02 4.79
CA LEU A 87 1.98 4.30 5.29
C LEU A 87 1.35 5.48 4.54
N PHE A 88 1.16 5.35 3.23
CA PHE A 88 0.49 6.35 2.42
C PHE A 88 -0.97 6.53 2.83
N ALA A 89 -1.72 5.44 3.05
CA ALA A 89 -3.08 5.52 3.56
C ALA A 89 -3.15 6.23 4.92
N ILE A 90 -2.26 5.89 5.86
CA ILE A 90 -2.15 6.57 7.16
C ILE A 90 -1.86 8.07 6.97
N LEU A 91 -0.93 8.42 6.08
CA LEU A 91 -0.60 9.81 5.77
C LEU A 91 -1.80 10.58 5.22
N MET A 92 -2.58 9.99 4.33
CA MET A 92 -3.80 10.61 3.78
C MET A 92 -4.83 10.89 4.89
N PHE A 93 -5.11 9.90 5.76
CA PHE A 93 -6.03 10.09 6.88
C PHE A 93 -5.53 11.12 7.89
N TYR A 94 -4.22 11.13 8.15
CA TYR A 94 -3.59 12.13 9.03
C TYR A 94 -3.75 13.55 8.49
N ILE A 95 -3.43 13.76 7.21
CA ILE A 95 -3.59 15.07 6.54
C ILE A 95 -5.05 15.50 6.52
N TYR A 96 -5.97 14.58 6.22
CA TYR A 96 -7.41 14.85 6.22
C TYR A 96 -7.91 15.31 7.59
N ASN A 97 -7.53 14.60 8.65
CA ASN A 97 -7.90 14.98 10.02
C ASN A 97 -7.32 16.34 10.41
N LYS A 98 -6.07 16.62 10.05
CA LYS A 98 -5.44 17.92 10.32
C LYS A 98 -6.16 19.07 9.61
N LYS A 99 -6.58 18.88 8.35
CA LYS A 99 -7.38 19.89 7.62
C LYS A 99 -8.74 20.13 8.27
N LYS A 100 -9.42 19.08 8.72
CA LYS A 100 -10.72 19.20 9.40
C LYS A 100 -10.62 19.99 10.71
N GLN A 101 -9.53 19.81 11.47
CA GLN A 101 -9.28 20.55 12.71
C GLN A 101 -8.91 22.02 12.49
N ALA A 102 -8.35 22.36 11.33
CA ALA A 102 -7.96 23.74 11.00
C ALA A 102 -9.10 24.56 10.36
N GLY A 103 -10.19 23.91 9.92
CA GLY A 103 -11.33 24.54 9.26
C GLY A 103 -12.63 24.55 10.07
N GLY A 104 -12.59 24.14 11.34
CA GLY A 104 -13.67 24.27 12.31
C GLY A 104 -13.20 25.08 13.52
#